data_AF-A0A4S3TNE0-F1
#
_entry.id   AF-A0A4S3TNE0-F1
#
_cell.length_a   1.000
_cell.length_b   1.000
_cell.length_c   1.000
_cell.angle_alpha   90.00
_cell.angle_beta   90.00
_cell.angle_gamma   90.00
#
_symmetry.space_group_name_H-M   'P 1'
#
loop_
_entity.id
_entity.type
_entity.pdbx_description
1 polymer ?
#
loop_
_entity_poly.entity_id
_entity_poly.type
_entity_poly.pdbx_seq_one_letter_code
_entity_poly.pdbx_strand_id
1 'polypeptide(L)'
;MTENESTRVGHCKQDDCSVYIGRGYDGEAMGDVEIGERGWLGNPYPLDDGYSREESIRLFALDLLERIDEDPQFRKALFDIQGETLGCWCHGLDEEEPACHGDVLARAIDAIQKRE
;
A
#
# COMPACT_ATOMS: atom_id res chain seq x y z
N MET A 1 10.31 23.86 9.14
CA MET A 1 9.02 23.16 8.95
C MET A 1 9.20 22.42 7.64
N THR A 2 9.62 21.16 7.68
CA THR A 2 9.71 20.36 6.45
C THR A 2 8.27 20.07 6.05
N GLU A 3 7.81 20.65 4.95
CA GLU A 3 6.62 20.16 4.26
C GLU A 3 6.86 18.67 4.02
N ASN A 4 6.19 17.80 4.78
CA ASN A 4 6.18 16.39 4.41
C ASN A 4 5.36 16.34 3.12
N GLU A 5 6.04 16.08 2.01
CA GLU A 5 5.38 15.81 0.74
C GLU A 5 4.37 14.67 0.95
N SER A 6 3.17 14.79 0.39
CA SER A 6 2.15 13.74 0.51
C SER A 6 2.61 12.49 -0.22
N THR A 7 2.33 11.32 0.37
CA THR A 7 2.61 10.02 -0.27
C THR A 7 1.78 9.90 -1.55
N ARG A 8 2.41 9.52 -2.66
CA ARG A 8 1.75 9.42 -3.98
C ARG A 8 1.65 7.98 -4.43
N VAL A 9 0.73 7.70 -5.35
CA VAL A 9 0.58 6.40 -6.00
C VAL A 9 0.79 6.59 -7.50
N GLY A 10 1.58 5.72 -8.10
CA GLY A 10 1.82 5.68 -9.54
C GLY A 10 1.74 4.25 -10.08
N HIS A 11 1.70 4.12 -11.39
CA HIS A 11 1.80 2.84 -12.07
C HIS A 11 3.26 2.42 -12.17
N CYS A 12 3.61 1.27 -11.59
CA CYS A 12 5.00 0.82 -11.40
C CYS A 12 5.84 0.59 -12.68
N LYS A 13 5.24 0.63 -13.88
CA LYS A 13 5.97 0.61 -15.17
C LYS A 13 5.94 1.93 -15.93
N GLN A 14 5.07 2.86 -15.57
CA GLN A 14 4.84 4.10 -16.32
C GLN A 14 5.35 5.32 -15.56
N ASP A 15 5.27 5.30 -14.24
CA ASP A 15 5.69 6.38 -13.36
C ASP A 15 7.03 6.06 -12.68
N ASP A 16 7.72 7.11 -12.23
CA ASP A 16 8.94 7.00 -11.43
C ASP A 16 8.53 6.72 -9.97
N CYS A 17 8.48 5.44 -9.61
CA CYS A 17 8.08 5.00 -8.28
C CYS A 17 9.29 4.59 -7.44
N SER A 18 9.38 5.13 -6.23
CA SER A 18 10.43 4.80 -5.26
C SER A 18 10.21 3.45 -4.57
N VAL A 19 8.95 3.09 -4.29
CA VAL A 19 8.61 1.91 -3.48
C VAL A 19 7.61 1.04 -4.23
N TYR A 20 7.96 -0.22 -4.51
CA TYR A 20 7.02 -1.17 -5.07
C TYR A 20 6.07 -1.71 -4.01
N ILE A 21 4.75 -1.61 -4.23
CA ILE A 21 3.70 -2.01 -3.28
C ILE A 21 2.77 -3.10 -3.83
N GLY A 22 3.09 -3.67 -4.99
CA GLY A 22 2.34 -4.81 -5.52
C GLY A 22 2.69 -6.11 -4.80
N ARG A 23 2.01 -7.20 -5.18
CA ARG A 23 2.31 -8.55 -4.71
C ARG A 23 3.72 -9.02 -5.10
N GLY A 24 4.21 -10.01 -4.35
CA GLY A 24 5.43 -10.77 -4.63
C GLY A 24 5.36 -11.54 -5.94
N TYR A 25 6.45 -12.25 -6.28
CA TYR A 25 6.53 -12.98 -7.55
C TYR A 25 5.53 -14.14 -7.61
N ASP A 26 5.29 -14.78 -6.46
CA ASP A 26 4.38 -15.92 -6.34
C ASP A 26 3.01 -15.53 -5.74
N GLY A 27 2.65 -14.24 -5.85
CA GLY A 27 1.38 -13.71 -5.35
C GLY A 27 1.38 -13.33 -3.86
N GLU A 28 2.53 -13.46 -3.20
CA GLU A 28 2.72 -13.16 -1.78
C GLU A 28 2.32 -11.71 -1.45
N ALA A 29 1.72 -11.52 -0.28
CA ALA A 29 1.10 -10.27 0.10
C ALA A 29 1.42 -9.87 1.54
N MET A 30 0.84 -8.75 1.98
CA MET A 30 0.91 -8.29 3.34
C MET A 30 0.44 -9.39 4.30
N GLY A 31 1.34 -9.87 5.14
CA GLY A 31 1.10 -10.95 6.11
C GLY A 31 1.94 -12.21 5.82
N ASP A 32 2.29 -12.43 4.55
CA ASP A 32 3.11 -13.57 4.12
C ASP A 32 4.61 -13.23 4.04
N VAL A 33 4.92 -11.95 3.86
CA VAL A 33 6.25 -11.46 3.50
C VAL A 33 6.86 -10.60 4.60
N GLU A 34 8.18 -10.72 4.80
CA GLU A 34 8.96 -9.88 5.71
C GLU A 34 8.93 -8.40 5.27
N ILE A 35 8.96 -7.48 6.24
CA ILE A 35 8.92 -6.04 5.96
C ILE A 35 10.13 -5.63 5.10
N GLY A 36 9.86 -4.93 4.00
CA GLY A 36 10.87 -4.45 3.07
C GLY A 36 11.13 -5.39 1.89
N GLU A 37 10.72 -6.64 1.97
CA GLU A 37 10.80 -7.61 0.87
C GLU A 37 9.65 -7.44 -0.11
N ARG A 38 9.87 -7.80 -1.38
CA ARG A 38 8.85 -7.61 -2.43
C ARG A 38 7.55 -8.34 -2.09
N GLY A 39 6.44 -7.61 -1.95
CA GLY A 39 5.12 -8.17 -1.63
C GLY A 39 4.62 -7.82 -0.22
N TRP A 40 5.46 -7.27 0.65
CA TRP A 40 5.08 -6.93 2.03
C TRP A 40 3.94 -5.93 2.19
N LEU A 41 3.65 -5.14 1.14
CA LEU A 41 2.51 -4.22 1.03
C LEU A 41 1.48 -4.64 -0.04
N GLY A 42 1.64 -5.82 -0.63
CA GLY A 42 0.69 -6.36 -1.57
C GLY A 42 -0.66 -6.57 -0.89
N ASN A 43 -1.74 -6.19 -1.58
CA ASN A 43 -3.09 -6.52 -1.11
C ASN A 43 -3.28 -8.05 -1.14
N PRO A 44 -3.70 -8.72 -0.04
CA PRO A 44 -3.87 -10.18 0.02
C PRO A 44 -5.17 -10.70 -0.60
N TYR A 45 -6.10 -9.83 -1.02
CA TYR A 45 -7.40 -10.20 -1.61
C TYR A 45 -7.42 -10.00 -3.14
N PRO A 46 -7.08 -10.99 -3.97
CA PRO A 46 -6.95 -10.78 -5.41
C PRO A 46 -8.30 -10.97 -6.11
N LEU A 47 -8.50 -10.34 -7.27
CA LEU A 47 -9.80 -10.38 -7.96
C LEU A 47 -10.09 -11.75 -8.60
N ASP A 48 -9.05 -12.51 -8.93
CA ASP A 48 -9.14 -13.87 -9.50
C ASP A 48 -9.67 -14.91 -8.51
N ASP A 49 -9.55 -14.66 -7.20
CA ASP A 49 -10.19 -15.44 -6.13
C ASP A 49 -11.69 -15.09 -5.95
N GLY A 50 -12.25 -14.23 -6.80
CA GLY A 50 -13.67 -13.90 -6.82
C GLY A 50 -14.08 -12.71 -5.96
N TYR A 51 -13.12 -11.98 -5.39
CA TYR A 51 -13.38 -10.71 -4.70
C TYR A 51 -13.77 -9.63 -5.71
N SER A 52 -14.81 -8.85 -5.42
CA SER A 52 -15.01 -7.58 -6.13
C SER A 52 -13.89 -6.60 -5.75
N ARG A 53 -13.68 -5.60 -6.62
CA ARG A 53 -12.68 -4.56 -6.35
C ARG A 53 -12.98 -3.79 -5.06
N GLU A 54 -14.24 -3.47 -4.81
CA GLU A 54 -14.67 -2.82 -3.57
C GLU A 54 -14.41 -3.69 -2.34
N GLU A 55 -14.74 -4.99 -2.39
CA GLU A 55 -14.48 -5.92 -1.29
C GLU A 55 -12.98 -6.10 -1.02
N SER A 56 -12.19 -6.26 -2.07
CA SER A 56 -10.73 -6.39 -2.01
C SER A 56 -10.09 -5.18 -1.30
N ILE A 57 -10.48 -3.97 -1.69
CA ILE A 57 -9.99 -2.72 -1.07
C ILE A 57 -10.46 -2.61 0.38
N ARG A 58 -11.73 -2.92 0.66
CA ARG A 58 -12.32 -2.80 1.99
C ARG A 58 -11.62 -3.74 2.98
N LEU A 59 -11.42 -5.01 2.60
CA LEU A 59 -10.76 -6.00 3.44
C LEU A 59 -9.29 -5.62 3.67
N PHE A 60 -8.59 -5.21 2.61
CA PHE A 60 -7.22 -4.72 2.73
C PHE A 60 -7.11 -3.53 3.70
N ALA A 61 -8.03 -2.57 3.63
CA ALA A 61 -8.02 -1.41 4.53
C ALA A 61 -8.20 -1.82 6.00
N LEU A 62 -9.03 -2.83 6.29
CA LEU A 62 -9.23 -3.32 7.64
C LEU A 62 -7.94 -3.96 8.19
N ASP A 63 -7.36 -4.90 7.45
CA ASP A 63 -6.13 -5.59 7.86
C ASP A 63 -4.95 -4.63 7.98
N LEU A 64 -4.87 -3.64 7.08
CA LEU A 64 -3.83 -2.62 7.12
C LEU A 64 -3.89 -1.82 8.42
N LEU A 65 -5.08 -1.34 8.79
CA LEU A 65 -5.27 -0.54 10.00
C LEU A 65 -5.03 -1.38 11.26
N GLU A 66 -5.53 -2.61 11.29
CA GLU A 66 -5.27 -3.55 12.38
C GLU A 66 -3.76 -3.77 12.56
N ARG A 67 -3.04 -4.07 11.48
CA ARG A 67 -1.59 -4.28 11.53
C ARG A 67 -0.81 -3.03 11.92
N ILE A 68 -1.24 -1.83 11.51
CA ILE A 68 -0.64 -0.55 11.94
C ILE A 68 -0.74 -0.35 13.46
N ASP A 69 -1.84 -0.81 14.07
CA ASP A 69 -2.07 -0.67 15.50
C ASP A 69 -1.38 -1.76 16.32
N GLU A 70 -1.29 -2.98 15.77
CA GLU A 70 -0.73 -4.15 16.47
C GLU A 70 0.79 -4.33 16.30
N ASP A 71 1.36 -3.89 15.18
CA ASP A 71 2.77 -4.09 14.84
C ASP A 71 3.53 -2.74 14.74
N PRO A 72 4.23 -2.33 15.82
CA PRO A 72 5.02 -1.11 15.83
C PRO A 72 6.15 -1.09 14.80
N GLN A 73 6.69 -2.25 14.40
CA GLN A 73 7.75 -2.32 13.39
C GLN A 73 7.17 -2.06 12.00
N PHE A 74 6.02 -2.65 11.69
CA PHE A 74 5.27 -2.38 10.46
C PHE A 74 4.85 -0.92 10.37
N ARG A 75 4.31 -0.35 11.46
CA ARG A 75 3.97 1.07 11.55
C ARG A 75 5.17 1.96 11.30
N LYS A 76 6.34 1.64 11.89
CA LYS A 76 7.57 2.39 11.67
C LYS A 76 8.03 2.29 10.21
N ALA A 77 7.98 1.11 9.61
CA ALA A 77 8.38 0.93 8.21
C ALA A 77 7.48 1.72 7.24
N LEU A 78 6.17 1.77 7.49
CA LEU A 78 5.25 2.65 6.75
C LEU A 78 5.58 4.13 6.95
N PHE A 79 5.93 4.52 8.18
CA PHE A 79 6.35 5.88 8.47
C PHE A 79 7.65 6.28 7.74
N ASP A 80 8.60 5.35 7.62
CA ASP A 80 9.89 5.59 6.95
C ASP A 80 9.76 5.84 5.44
N ILE A 81 8.65 5.41 4.81
CA ILE A 81 8.35 5.63 3.39
C ILE A 81 7.33 6.76 3.15
N GLN A 82 7.01 7.56 4.17
CA GLN A 82 6.10 8.70 4.04
C GLN A 82 6.64 9.75 3.06
N GLY A 83 5.80 10.18 2.12
CA GLY A 83 6.16 11.12 1.05
C GLY A 83 6.80 10.47 -0.18
N GLU A 84 7.02 9.16 -0.15
CA GLU A 84 7.50 8.42 -1.31
C GLU A 84 6.42 8.25 -2.39
N THR A 85 6.85 7.83 -3.59
CA THR A 85 5.94 7.47 -4.69
C THR A 85 5.79 5.95 -4.75
N LEU A 86 4.59 5.45 -4.43
CA LEU A 86 4.26 4.04 -4.33
C LEU A 86 3.85 3.47 -5.70
N GLY A 87 4.55 2.44 -6.17
CA GLY A 87 4.27 1.74 -7.42
C GLY A 87 3.23 0.63 -7.27
N CYS A 88 2.02 0.89 -7.74
CA CYS A 88 0.90 -0.05 -7.89
C CYS A 88 0.85 -0.55 -9.35
N TRP A 89 0.28 -1.74 -9.58
CA TRP A 89 -0.04 -2.20 -10.95
C TRP A 89 -1.43 -1.74 -11.41
N CYS A 90 -2.33 -1.43 -10.48
CA CYS A 90 -3.72 -1.08 -10.79
C CYS A 90 -3.91 0.41 -11.13
N HIS A 91 -2.94 1.28 -10.82
CA HIS A 91 -3.05 2.71 -11.12
C HIS A 91 -3.01 2.94 -12.64
N GLY A 92 -3.93 3.73 -13.21
CA GLY A 92 -3.95 4.05 -14.65
C GLY A 92 -4.45 2.95 -15.60
N LEU A 93 -4.96 1.80 -15.11
CA LEU A 93 -5.50 0.74 -15.96
C LEU A 93 -6.98 0.91 -16.34
N ASP A 94 -7.79 1.56 -15.50
CA ASP A 94 -9.18 1.90 -15.77
C ASP A 94 -9.54 3.19 -15.01
N GLU A 95 -10.48 3.98 -15.54
CA GLU A 95 -10.96 5.30 -15.07
C GLU A 95 -11.11 5.38 -13.54
N GLU A 96 -10.01 5.69 -12.82
CA GLU A 96 -9.81 6.22 -11.44
C GLU A 96 -10.77 5.79 -10.30
N GLU A 97 -11.63 4.81 -10.54
CA GLU A 97 -12.62 4.29 -9.61
C GLU A 97 -12.89 2.80 -9.93
N PRO A 98 -12.99 1.94 -8.91
CA PRO A 98 -12.65 2.16 -7.50
C PRO A 98 -11.18 2.57 -7.23
N ALA A 99 -10.84 2.91 -5.99
CA ALA A 99 -9.47 3.21 -5.57
C ALA A 99 -8.49 2.02 -5.82
N CYS A 100 -7.19 2.23 -6.03
CA CYS A 100 -6.17 1.18 -5.89
C CYS A 100 -5.93 0.90 -4.38
N HIS A 101 -5.43 -0.29 -4.02
CA HIS A 101 -4.96 -0.55 -2.65
C HIS A 101 -3.84 0.42 -2.22
N GLY A 102 -3.05 0.89 -3.19
CA GLY A 102 -2.07 1.95 -3.02
C GLY A 102 -2.65 3.26 -2.50
N ASP A 103 -3.87 3.65 -2.90
CA ASP A 103 -4.50 4.88 -2.40
C ASP A 103 -4.86 4.74 -0.92
N VAL A 104 -5.29 3.55 -0.50
CA VAL A 104 -5.52 3.23 0.91
C VAL A 104 -4.21 3.29 1.69
N LEU A 105 -3.13 2.71 1.15
CA LEU A 105 -1.80 2.77 1.76
C LEU A 105 -1.30 4.21 1.91
N ALA A 106 -1.34 5.01 0.85
CA ALA A 106 -0.87 6.40 0.87
C ALA A 106 -1.61 7.23 1.93
N ARG A 107 -2.94 7.10 2.00
CA ARG A 107 -3.76 7.76 3.03
C ARG A 107 -3.41 7.30 4.44
N ALA A 108 -3.19 5.99 4.63
CA ALA A 108 -2.81 5.45 5.94
C ALA A 108 -1.43 5.95 6.36
N ILE A 109 -0.44 5.94 5.45
CA ILE A 109 0.93 6.42 5.69
C ILE A 109 0.93 7.90 6.06
N ASP A 110 0.21 8.74 5.31
CA ASP A 110 0.10 10.18 5.60
C ASP A 110 -0.61 10.47 6.92
N ALA A 111 -1.51 9.59 7.36
CA ALA A 111 -2.17 9.69 8.66
C ALA A 111 -1.28 9.29 9.85
N ILE A 112 -0.14 8.62 9.62
CA ILE A 112 0.80 8.29 10.70
C ILE A 112 1.52 9.58 11.14
N GLN A 113 1.16 10.06 12.33
CA GLN A 113 1.86 11.17 12.97
C GLN A 113 3.23 10.73 13.50
N LYS A 114 4.27 11.57 13.30
CA LYS A 114 5.51 11.49 14.08
C LYS A 114 5.14 11.58 15.57
N ARG A 115 5.29 10.49 16.31
CA ARG A 115 5.34 10.57 17.77
C ARG A 115 6.77 10.95 18.14
N GLU A 116 6.93 12.15 18.71
CA GLU A 116 8.20 12.66 19.26
C GLU A 116 8.69 11.84 20.44
#